data_AF-A0A9Y1BK39-F1
#
_entry.id   AF-A0A9Y1BK39-F1
#
_cell.length_a   1.000
_cell.length_b   1.000
_cell.length_c   1.000
_cell.angle_alpha   90.00
_cell.angle_beta   90.00
_cell.angle_gamma   90.00
#
_symmetry.space_group_name_H-M   'P 1'
#
loop_
_entity.id
_entity.type
_entity.pdbx_description
1 polymer ?
#
loop_
_entity_poly.entity_id
_entity_poly.type
_entity_poly.pdbx_seq_one_letter_code
_entity_poly.pdbx_strand_id
1 'polypeptide(L)'
;MLSRNNVPILAPIVETIVATLMFILVFSVWQRYIKRKREATAHLAICFTTYATGMLLTAIGKWLQFSVDIDPEVTSYADFFILLAYTFTALSNVFLFAFINGIFLKNQLKYLIPITILNSISIGLFIPKISIRQGSYANAFLIVLYHAFNSIIIMVILIWLSLKERKKTKEIIPRTGFLLISLYGIFILLLFLSFGIDLAIVSGTGKGYSPFYYLSWFFALAGLASGYLGYIMPDWFRKVIR
;
A
#
# COMPACT_ATOMS: atom_id res chain seq x y z
N MET A 1 17.21 -22.20 -3.38
CA MET A 1 16.26 -21.54 -2.46
C MET A 1 15.10 -22.50 -2.27
N LEU A 2 14.68 -22.81 -1.03
CA LEU A 2 13.54 -23.73 -0.82
C LEU A 2 12.27 -23.10 -1.44
N SER A 3 11.70 -23.79 -2.42
CA SER A 3 10.44 -23.41 -3.07
C SER A 3 9.48 -24.58 -3.04
N ARG A 4 8.21 -24.32 -2.71
CA ARG A 4 7.11 -25.29 -2.77
C ARG A 4 5.91 -24.63 -3.42
N ASN A 5 5.21 -25.35 -4.29
CA ASN A 5 4.03 -24.88 -5.01
C ASN A 5 4.25 -23.52 -5.69
N ASN A 6 5.41 -23.38 -6.35
CA ASN A 6 5.87 -22.16 -7.04
C ASN A 6 6.11 -20.93 -6.15
N VAL A 7 6.15 -21.08 -4.83
CA VAL A 7 6.45 -20.00 -3.88
C VAL A 7 7.79 -20.27 -3.17
N PRO A 8 8.78 -19.35 -3.24
CA PRO A 8 9.99 -19.45 -2.44
C PRO A 8 9.68 -19.09 -0.99
N ILE A 9 10.24 -19.82 -0.02
CA ILE A 9 10.01 -19.60 1.42
C ILE A 9 10.33 -18.17 1.88
N LEU A 10 11.26 -17.49 1.20
CA LEU A 10 11.63 -16.13 1.54
C LEU A 10 10.47 -15.14 1.31
N ALA A 11 9.60 -15.38 0.32
CA ALA A 11 8.49 -14.50 0.01
C ALA A 11 7.49 -14.35 1.18
N PRO A 12 6.88 -15.43 1.73
CA PRO A 12 5.98 -15.30 2.87
C PRO A 12 6.71 -14.81 4.15
N ILE A 13 7.99 -15.15 4.36
CA ILE A 13 8.77 -14.63 5.49
C ILE A 13 8.91 -13.10 5.41
N VAL A 14 9.36 -12.58 4.26
CA VAL A 14 9.54 -11.13 4.07
C VAL A 14 8.21 -10.40 4.21
N GLU A 15 7.15 -10.89 3.59
CA GLU A 15 5.82 -10.27 3.72
C GLU A 15 5.30 -10.29 5.16
N THR A 16 5.55 -11.35 5.92
CA THR A 16 5.17 -11.44 7.33
C THR A 16 5.92 -10.41 8.17
N ILE A 17 7.23 -10.27 7.96
CA ILE A 17 8.04 -9.26 8.66
C ILE A 17 7.52 -7.86 8.34
N VAL A 18 7.29 -7.56 7.05
CA VAL A 18 6.80 -6.24 6.64
C VAL A 18 5.40 -5.98 7.19
N ALA A 19 4.47 -6.93 7.09
CA ALA A 19 3.13 -6.81 7.65
C ALA A 19 3.16 -6.57 9.17
N THR A 20 4.03 -7.28 9.90
CA THR A 20 4.19 -7.10 11.36
C THR A 20 4.70 -5.70 11.69
N LEU A 21 5.77 -5.25 11.03
CA LEU A 21 6.29 -3.89 11.20
C LEU A 21 5.22 -2.84 10.85
N MET A 22 4.39 -3.13 9.86
CA MET A 22 3.29 -2.27 9.47
C MET A 22 2.20 -2.16 10.54
N PHE A 23 1.80 -3.26 11.16
CA PHE A 23 0.85 -3.21 12.27
C PHE A 23 1.39 -2.46 13.49
N ILE A 24 2.70 -2.52 13.76
CA ILE A 24 3.34 -1.72 14.82
C ILE A 24 3.22 -0.21 14.52
N LEU A 25 3.45 0.20 13.27
CA LEU A 25 3.28 1.60 12.84
C LEU A 25 1.81 2.03 12.89
N VAL A 26 0.89 1.19 12.41
CA VAL A 26 -0.56 1.41 12.46
C VAL A 26 -1.02 1.63 13.90
N PHE A 27 -0.57 0.79 14.84
CA PHE A 27 -0.87 0.94 16.25
C PHE A 27 -0.44 2.31 16.80
N SER A 28 0.76 2.78 16.42
CA SER A 28 1.27 4.10 16.81
C SER A 28 0.42 5.25 16.24
N VAL A 29 -0.11 5.11 15.03
CA VAL A 29 -1.03 6.07 14.41
C VAL A 29 -2.38 6.09 15.13
N TRP A 30 -2.93 4.91 15.47
CA TRP A 30 -4.16 4.79 16.26
C TRP A 30 -4.03 5.43 17.65
N GLN A 31 -2.92 5.20 18.34
CA GLN A 31 -2.64 5.86 19.61
C GLN A 31 -2.67 7.39 19.48
N ARG A 32 -2.15 7.93 18.37
CA ARG A 32 -2.20 9.38 18.11
C ARG A 32 -3.62 9.86 17.82
N TYR A 33 -4.40 9.08 17.07
CA TYR A 33 -5.81 9.38 16.83
C TYR A 33 -6.59 9.42 18.15
N ILE A 34 -6.47 8.40 19.00
CA ILE A 34 -7.17 8.33 20.30
C ILE A 34 -6.86 9.57 21.16
N LYS A 35 -5.60 10.03 21.17
CA LYS A 35 -5.18 11.22 21.92
C LYS A 35 -5.69 12.54 21.34
N ARG A 36 -5.78 12.67 20.02
CA ARG A 36 -6.08 13.96 19.35
C ARG A 36 -7.50 14.09 18.83
N LYS A 37 -8.18 12.97 18.58
CA LYS A 37 -9.52 12.84 17.98
C LYS A 37 -9.73 13.69 16.73
N ARG A 38 -8.67 13.88 15.91
CA ARG A 38 -8.76 14.62 14.64
C ARG A 38 -9.21 13.69 13.52
N GLU A 39 -10.20 14.13 12.75
CA GLU A 39 -10.79 13.38 11.63
C GLU A 39 -9.74 12.96 10.59
N ALA A 40 -8.85 13.89 10.17
CA ALA A 40 -7.75 13.55 9.27
C ALA A 40 -6.85 12.42 9.83
N THR A 41 -6.58 12.42 11.15
CA THR A 41 -5.80 11.34 11.76
C THR A 41 -6.56 10.01 11.77
N ALA A 42 -7.90 10.03 11.85
CA ALA A 42 -8.74 8.83 11.69
C ALA A 42 -8.62 8.26 10.26
N HIS A 43 -8.80 9.11 9.24
CA HIS A 43 -8.67 8.71 7.84
C HIS A 43 -7.30 8.06 7.56
N LEU A 44 -6.23 8.66 8.09
CA LEU A 44 -4.90 8.08 7.96
C LEU A 44 -4.74 6.75 8.70
N ALA A 45 -5.28 6.64 9.92
CA ALA A 45 -5.25 5.40 10.70
C ALA A 45 -5.96 4.26 9.96
N ILE A 46 -7.13 4.53 9.40
CA ILE A 46 -7.91 3.56 8.62
C ILE A 46 -7.15 3.20 7.34
N CYS A 47 -6.65 4.19 6.58
CA CYS A 47 -5.81 3.97 5.40
C CYS A 47 -4.64 3.01 5.69
N PHE A 48 -3.82 3.30 6.70
CA PHE A 48 -2.69 2.44 7.02
C PHE A 48 -3.13 1.06 7.53
N THR A 49 -4.24 0.97 8.27
CA THR A 49 -4.81 -0.32 8.68
C THR A 49 -5.20 -1.14 7.46
N THR A 50 -5.91 -0.55 6.49
CA THR A 50 -6.32 -1.25 5.27
C THR A 50 -5.13 -1.68 4.42
N TYR A 51 -4.08 -0.85 4.29
CA TYR A 51 -2.84 -1.29 3.65
C TYR A 51 -2.17 -2.45 4.39
N ALA A 52 -2.01 -2.36 5.70
CA ALA A 52 -1.37 -3.41 6.51
C ALA A 52 -2.14 -4.73 6.45
N THR A 53 -3.48 -4.68 6.47
CA THR A 53 -4.33 -5.86 6.27
C THR A 53 -4.13 -6.45 4.89
N GLY A 54 -4.06 -5.64 3.83
CA GLY A 54 -3.72 -6.12 2.49
C GLY A 54 -2.39 -6.89 2.45
N MET A 55 -1.35 -6.36 3.08
CA MET A 55 -0.04 -7.04 3.16
C MET A 55 -0.07 -8.34 3.98
N LEU A 56 -0.84 -8.35 5.07
CA LEU A 56 -1.01 -9.57 5.85
C LEU A 56 -1.75 -10.64 5.05
N LEU A 57 -2.77 -10.26 4.29
CA LEU A 57 -3.50 -11.18 3.41
C LEU A 57 -2.58 -11.79 2.36
N THR A 58 -1.71 -11.00 1.71
CA THR A 58 -0.74 -11.56 0.76
C THR A 58 0.22 -12.55 1.44
N ALA A 59 0.66 -12.24 2.67
CA ALA A 59 1.54 -13.13 3.44
C ALA A 59 0.83 -14.46 3.78
N ILE A 60 -0.42 -14.39 4.26
CA ILE A 60 -1.25 -15.57 4.55
C ILE A 60 -1.43 -16.42 3.30
N GLY A 61 -1.76 -15.81 2.16
CA GLY A 61 -1.92 -16.52 0.89
C GLY A 61 -0.67 -17.28 0.48
N LYS A 62 0.52 -16.68 0.66
CA LYS A 62 1.80 -17.33 0.36
C LYS A 62 2.18 -18.40 1.37
N TRP A 63 1.86 -18.23 2.66
CA TRP A 63 2.02 -19.28 3.66
C TRP A 63 1.15 -20.50 3.36
N LEU A 64 -0.12 -20.28 3.00
CA LEU A 64 -1.03 -21.35 2.62
C LEU A 64 -0.55 -22.05 1.35
N GLN A 65 -0.18 -21.29 0.31
CA GLN A 65 0.37 -21.84 -0.93
C GLN A 65 1.62 -22.68 -0.65
N PHE A 66 2.54 -22.21 0.20
CA PHE A 66 3.78 -22.91 0.51
C PHE A 66 3.58 -24.16 1.38
N SER A 67 2.66 -24.12 2.35
CA SER A 67 2.59 -25.12 3.43
C SER A 67 1.61 -26.24 3.16
N VAL A 68 0.51 -25.95 2.45
CA VAL A 68 -0.54 -26.94 2.16
C VAL A 68 -0.12 -27.78 0.97
N ASP A 69 -0.43 -29.08 1.02
CA ASP A 69 -0.24 -29.95 -0.13
C ASP A 69 -1.41 -29.77 -1.10
N ILE A 70 -1.13 -29.11 -2.22
CA ILE A 70 -2.10 -28.77 -3.27
C ILE A 70 -1.45 -28.98 -4.64
N ASP A 71 -2.29 -29.14 -5.65
CA ASP A 71 -1.86 -29.04 -7.04
C ASP A 71 -1.71 -27.56 -7.44
N PRO A 72 -0.48 -27.04 -7.65
CA PRO A 72 -0.24 -25.64 -7.99
C PRO A 72 -0.65 -25.28 -9.43
N GLU A 73 -0.97 -26.27 -10.27
CA GLU A 73 -1.49 -26.03 -11.62
C GLU A 73 -2.99 -25.73 -11.61
N VAL A 74 -3.70 -26.16 -10.55
CA VAL A 74 -5.15 -25.99 -10.40
C VAL A 74 -5.48 -24.94 -9.34
N THR A 75 -4.72 -24.90 -8.23
CA THR A 75 -5.05 -24.13 -7.03
C THR A 75 -3.96 -23.10 -6.69
N SER A 76 -4.40 -21.87 -6.43
CA SER A 76 -3.58 -20.76 -5.92
C SER A 76 -4.26 -20.00 -4.80
N TYR A 77 -3.84 -20.25 -3.57
CA TYR A 77 -4.20 -19.40 -2.44
C TYR A 77 -3.54 -18.03 -2.57
N ALA A 78 -2.33 -17.96 -3.15
CA ALA A 78 -1.65 -16.69 -3.38
C ALA A 78 -2.49 -15.75 -4.26
N ASP A 79 -3.04 -16.24 -5.38
CA ASP A 79 -3.89 -15.46 -6.30
C ASP A 79 -5.13 -14.92 -5.57
N PHE A 80 -5.84 -15.79 -4.85
CA PHE A 80 -7.04 -15.43 -4.09
C PHE A 80 -6.76 -14.25 -3.13
N PHE A 81 -5.71 -14.41 -2.31
CA PHE A 81 -5.39 -13.41 -1.28
C PHE A 81 -4.74 -12.15 -1.85
N ILE A 82 -4.03 -12.23 -2.99
CA ILE A 82 -3.53 -11.05 -3.70
C ILE A 82 -4.70 -10.21 -4.24
N LEU A 83 -5.68 -10.84 -4.89
CA LEU A 83 -6.87 -10.14 -5.38
C LEU A 83 -7.69 -9.53 -4.23
N LEU A 84 -7.82 -10.26 -3.12
CA LEU A 84 -8.44 -9.72 -1.92
C LEU A 84 -7.62 -8.53 -1.37
N ALA A 85 -6.29 -8.62 -1.32
CA ALA A 85 -5.43 -7.52 -0.88
C ALA A 85 -5.63 -6.26 -1.75
N TYR A 86 -5.82 -6.40 -3.07
CA TYR A 86 -6.12 -5.25 -3.94
C TYR A 86 -7.45 -4.56 -3.61
N THR A 87 -8.44 -5.27 -3.07
CA THR A 87 -9.68 -4.61 -2.58
C THR A 87 -9.38 -3.72 -1.37
N PHE A 88 -8.50 -4.17 -0.48
CA PHE A 88 -8.05 -3.39 0.67
C PHE A 88 -7.18 -2.20 0.27
N THR A 89 -6.34 -2.32 -0.77
CA THR A 89 -5.57 -1.17 -1.28
C THR A 89 -6.48 -0.14 -1.95
N ALA A 90 -7.50 -0.56 -2.68
CA ALA A 90 -8.52 0.34 -3.23
C ALA A 90 -9.30 1.07 -2.12
N LEU A 91 -9.69 0.36 -1.06
CA LEU A 91 -10.30 0.99 0.11
C LEU A 91 -9.34 1.98 0.79
N SER A 92 -8.06 1.61 0.90
CA SER A 92 -7.03 2.47 1.47
C SER A 92 -6.87 3.80 0.70
N ASN A 93 -6.89 3.73 -0.62
CA ASN A 93 -6.83 4.90 -1.50
C ASN A 93 -7.96 5.90 -1.22
N VAL A 94 -9.18 5.43 -0.94
CA VAL A 94 -10.31 6.30 -0.56
C VAL A 94 -9.99 7.07 0.71
N PHE A 95 -9.50 6.38 1.74
CA PHE A 95 -9.17 7.01 3.02
C PHE A 95 -7.93 7.90 2.94
N LEU A 96 -6.94 7.54 2.13
CA LEU A 96 -5.80 8.41 1.85
C LEU A 96 -6.26 9.70 1.18
N PHE A 97 -7.17 9.62 0.21
CA PHE A 97 -7.67 10.81 -0.45
C PHE A 97 -8.60 11.64 0.46
N ALA A 98 -9.38 11.00 1.34
CA ALA A 98 -10.12 11.70 2.38
C ALA A 98 -9.18 12.48 3.33
N PHE A 99 -8.05 11.87 3.71
CA PHE A 99 -6.98 12.56 4.45
C PHE A 99 -6.42 13.76 3.65
N ILE A 100 -6.08 13.57 2.37
CA ILE A 100 -5.58 14.65 1.50
C ILE A 100 -6.58 15.79 1.42
N ASN A 101 -7.87 15.45 1.24
CA ASN A 101 -8.95 16.42 1.14
C ASN A 101 -9.08 17.26 2.41
N GLY A 102 -8.97 16.63 3.59
CA GLY A 102 -9.04 17.31 4.88
C GLY A 102 -7.84 18.20 5.19
N ILE A 103 -6.63 17.82 4.77
CA ILE A 103 -5.42 18.59 5.06
C ILE A 103 -5.13 19.66 4.01
N PHE A 104 -5.28 19.35 2.72
CA PHE A 104 -4.78 20.19 1.63
C PHE A 104 -5.88 20.87 0.82
N LEU A 105 -7.08 20.27 0.72
CA LEU A 105 -8.14 20.74 -0.18
C LEU A 105 -9.36 21.31 0.56
N LYS A 106 -9.25 21.52 1.87
CA LYS A 106 -10.30 22.15 2.71
C LYS A 106 -11.66 21.45 2.60
N ASN A 107 -11.68 20.12 2.60
CA ASN A 107 -12.91 19.31 2.58
C ASN A 107 -13.82 19.52 1.36
N GLN A 108 -13.26 19.84 0.19
CA GLN A 108 -14.06 20.04 -1.02
C GLN A 108 -14.51 18.71 -1.65
N LEU A 109 -15.79 18.37 -1.51
CA LEU A 109 -16.39 17.12 -1.98
C LEU A 109 -16.16 16.81 -3.46
N LYS A 110 -16.12 17.85 -4.32
CA LYS A 110 -15.89 17.69 -5.77
C LYS A 110 -14.60 16.94 -6.13
N TYR A 111 -13.61 16.93 -5.24
CA TYR A 111 -12.37 16.18 -5.44
C TYR A 111 -12.46 14.76 -4.86
N LEU A 112 -13.18 14.57 -3.75
CA LEU A 112 -13.30 13.28 -3.07
C LEU A 112 -14.19 12.28 -3.83
N ILE A 113 -15.30 12.77 -4.39
CA ILE A 113 -16.31 11.93 -5.05
C ILE A 113 -15.71 11.14 -6.24
N PRO A 114 -15.00 11.76 -7.21
CA PRO A 114 -14.44 11.01 -8.34
C PRO A 114 -13.45 9.93 -7.90
N ILE A 115 -12.58 10.23 -6.93
CA ILE A 115 -11.59 9.27 -6.42
C ILE A 115 -12.27 8.10 -5.71
N THR A 116 -13.33 8.37 -4.96
CA THR A 116 -14.13 7.32 -4.29
C THR A 116 -14.80 6.42 -5.33
N ILE A 117 -15.43 7.00 -6.35
CA ILE A 117 -16.07 6.23 -7.43
C ILE A 117 -15.05 5.33 -8.14
N LEU A 118 -13.89 5.87 -8.55
CA LEU A 118 -12.87 5.10 -9.26
C LEU A 118 -12.34 3.92 -8.43
N ASN A 119 -12.11 4.10 -7.12
CA ASN A 119 -11.67 3.01 -6.25
C ASN A 119 -12.80 2.00 -5.94
N SER A 120 -14.05 2.46 -5.82
CA SER A 120 -15.21 1.56 -5.71
C SER A 120 -15.39 0.70 -6.97
N ILE A 121 -15.14 1.26 -8.16
CA ILE A 121 -15.09 0.49 -9.41
C ILE A 121 -13.97 -0.56 -9.34
N SER A 122 -12.76 -0.21 -8.86
CA SER A 122 -11.69 -1.21 -8.66
C SER A 122 -12.16 -2.37 -7.76
N ILE A 123 -12.79 -2.08 -6.61
CA ILE A 123 -13.33 -3.10 -5.71
C ILE A 123 -14.38 -3.97 -6.42
N GLY A 124 -15.35 -3.36 -7.10
CA GLY A 124 -16.39 -4.06 -7.84
C GLY A 124 -15.87 -4.94 -8.98
N LEU A 125 -14.73 -4.57 -9.59
CA LEU A 125 -14.07 -5.37 -10.61
C LEU A 125 -13.25 -6.54 -10.01
N PHE A 126 -12.65 -6.36 -8.84
CA PHE A 126 -11.88 -7.42 -8.18
C PHE A 126 -12.77 -8.51 -7.59
N ILE A 127 -13.89 -8.16 -6.93
CA ILE A 127 -14.75 -9.13 -6.23
C ILE A 127 -15.11 -10.36 -7.09
N PRO A 128 -15.60 -10.22 -8.33
CA PRO A 128 -15.95 -11.38 -9.17
C PRO A 128 -14.75 -12.21 -9.64
N LYS A 129 -13.52 -11.69 -9.53
CA LYS A 129 -12.28 -12.38 -9.93
C LYS A 129 -11.60 -13.10 -8.77
N ILE A 130 -11.99 -12.83 -7.52
CA ILE A 130 -11.45 -13.52 -6.35
C ILE A 130 -11.83 -14.99 -6.43
N SER A 131 -10.82 -15.84 -6.61
CA SER A 131 -10.96 -17.28 -6.81
C SER A 131 -9.66 -17.96 -6.43
N ILE A 132 -9.74 -19.18 -5.91
CA ILE A 132 -8.58 -20.03 -5.62
C ILE A 132 -8.05 -20.75 -6.87
N ARG A 133 -8.65 -20.56 -8.05
CA ARG A 133 -8.17 -21.18 -9.29
C ARG A 133 -6.84 -20.55 -9.71
N GLN A 134 -5.87 -21.38 -10.09
CA GLN A 134 -4.59 -20.93 -10.62
C GLN A 134 -4.78 -19.98 -11.81
N GLY A 135 -4.04 -18.87 -11.83
CA GLY A 135 -4.10 -17.86 -12.89
C GLY A 135 -5.22 -16.83 -12.73
N SER A 136 -6.02 -16.89 -11.66
CA SER A 136 -7.05 -15.88 -11.38
C SER A 136 -6.45 -14.48 -11.25
N TYR A 137 -5.24 -14.36 -10.69
CA TYR A 137 -4.53 -13.08 -10.60
C TYR A 137 -4.11 -12.56 -11.98
N ALA A 138 -3.51 -13.42 -12.82
CA ALA A 138 -3.12 -13.05 -14.18
C ALA A 138 -4.35 -12.63 -15.02
N ASN A 139 -5.47 -13.32 -14.87
CA ASN A 139 -6.74 -12.99 -15.53
C ASN A 139 -7.35 -11.65 -15.08
N ALA A 140 -6.85 -11.06 -13.98
CA ALA A 140 -7.25 -9.74 -13.50
C ALA A 140 -6.25 -8.63 -13.90
N PHE A 141 -5.27 -8.91 -14.77
CA PHE A 141 -4.19 -7.97 -15.12
C PHE A 141 -4.67 -6.56 -15.49
N LEU A 142 -5.69 -6.43 -16.36
CA LEU A 142 -6.23 -5.12 -16.75
C LEU A 142 -6.87 -4.37 -15.56
N ILE A 143 -7.47 -5.08 -14.61
CA ILE A 143 -8.06 -4.51 -13.40
C ILE A 143 -6.95 -4.02 -12.47
N VAL A 144 -5.88 -4.80 -12.34
CA VAL A 144 -4.67 -4.42 -11.58
C VAL A 144 -4.03 -3.17 -12.18
N LEU A 145 -3.91 -3.09 -13.51
CA LEU A 145 -3.35 -1.92 -14.20
C LEU A 145 -4.23 -0.66 -13.99
N TYR A 146 -5.55 -0.81 -14.11
CA TYR A 146 -6.50 0.26 -13.80
C TYR A 146 -6.37 0.74 -12.34
N HIS A 147 -6.31 -0.19 -11.38
CA HIS A 147 -6.15 0.15 -9.97
C HIS A 147 -4.79 0.81 -9.67
N ALA A 148 -3.71 0.34 -10.29
CA ALA A 148 -2.39 0.95 -10.19
C ALA A 148 -2.40 2.38 -10.73
N PHE A 149 -3.04 2.62 -11.87
CA PHE A 149 -3.20 3.96 -12.44
C PHE A 149 -3.97 4.91 -11.50
N ASN A 150 -5.07 4.45 -10.91
CA ASN A 150 -5.82 5.21 -9.90
C ASN A 150 -4.93 5.57 -8.69
N SER A 151 -4.14 4.61 -8.22
CA SER A 151 -3.22 4.80 -7.09
C SER A 151 -2.12 5.82 -7.43
N ILE A 152 -1.56 5.75 -8.64
CA ILE A 152 -0.55 6.70 -9.13
C ILE A 152 -1.10 8.13 -9.12
N ILE A 153 -2.33 8.35 -9.61
CA ILE A 153 -2.96 9.68 -9.61
C ILE A 153 -3.02 10.25 -8.18
N ILE A 154 -3.48 9.45 -7.22
CA ILE A 154 -3.59 9.86 -5.81
C ILE A 154 -2.21 10.22 -5.23
N MET A 155 -1.19 9.39 -5.51
CA MET A 155 0.17 9.65 -5.02
C MET A 155 0.79 10.89 -5.66
N VAL A 156 0.59 11.11 -6.96
CA VAL A 156 1.05 12.34 -7.64
C VAL A 156 0.40 13.58 -7.05
N ILE A 157 -0.91 13.55 -6.79
CA ILE A 157 -1.63 14.66 -6.13
C ILE A 157 -1.05 14.91 -4.73
N LEU A 158 -0.82 13.86 -3.94
CA LEU A 158 -0.24 13.95 -2.60
C LEU A 158 1.17 14.58 -2.64
N ILE A 159 2.04 14.10 -3.52
CA ILE A 159 3.41 14.62 -3.69
C ILE A 159 3.36 16.09 -4.07
N TRP A 160 2.53 16.45 -5.05
CA TRP A 160 2.42 17.84 -5.51
C TRP A 160 1.92 18.77 -4.40
N LEU A 161 0.84 18.41 -3.70
CA LEU A 161 0.28 19.23 -2.62
C LEU A 161 1.23 19.36 -1.44
N SER A 162 1.87 18.26 -1.02
CA SER A 162 2.83 18.29 0.08
C SER A 162 4.07 19.14 -0.25
N LEU A 163 4.64 19.01 -1.45
CA LEU A 163 5.75 19.87 -1.89
C LEU A 163 5.34 21.34 -2.04
N LYS A 164 4.10 21.62 -2.46
CA LYS A 164 3.55 22.97 -2.52
C LYS A 164 3.45 23.60 -1.14
N GLU A 165 2.93 22.89 -0.13
CA GLU A 165 2.83 23.39 1.24
C GLU A 165 4.20 23.49 1.94
N ARG A 166 5.13 22.58 1.63
CA ARG A 166 6.53 22.66 2.07
C ARG A 166 7.18 23.99 1.68
N LYS A 167 6.97 24.46 0.44
CA LYS A 167 7.55 25.70 -0.06
C LYS A 167 7.02 26.96 0.64
N LYS A 168 5.79 26.90 1.18
CA LYS A 168 5.17 28.02 1.90
C LYS A 168 5.53 28.08 3.38
N THR A 169 5.99 26.96 3.95
CA THR A 169 6.25 26.82 5.39
C THR A 169 7.65 27.31 5.73
N LYS A 170 7.76 28.25 6.67
CA LYS A 170 9.05 28.75 7.19
C LYS A 170 9.61 27.87 8.32
N GLU A 171 8.73 27.35 9.19
CA GLU A 171 9.11 26.52 10.32
C GLU A 171 9.71 25.18 9.87
N ILE A 172 10.80 24.75 10.53
CA ILE A 172 11.53 23.54 10.15
C ILE A 172 10.70 22.26 10.33
N ILE A 173 9.94 22.17 11.42
CA ILE A 173 9.19 20.96 11.78
C ILE A 173 8.12 20.65 10.72
N PRO A 174 7.15 21.55 10.40
CA PRO A 174 6.14 21.22 9.41
C PRO A 174 6.72 21.13 7.99
N ARG A 175 7.79 21.88 7.68
CA ARG A 175 8.50 21.78 6.40
C ARG A 175 9.11 20.39 6.19
N THR A 176 9.71 19.80 7.23
CA THR A 176 10.20 18.42 7.22
C THR A 176 9.05 17.42 7.16
N GLY A 177 7.96 17.66 7.88
CA GLY A 177 6.74 16.85 7.79
C GLY A 177 6.22 16.72 6.37
N PHE A 178 6.04 17.85 5.66
CA PHE A 178 5.61 17.86 4.26
C PHE A 178 6.60 17.17 3.30
N LEU A 179 7.92 17.29 3.55
CA LEU A 179 8.91 16.55 2.77
C LEU A 179 8.74 15.04 2.93
N LEU A 180 8.59 14.56 4.16
CA LEU A 180 8.41 13.13 4.45
C LEU A 180 7.10 12.58 3.86
N ILE A 181 6.04 13.39 3.84
CA ILE A 181 4.79 13.05 3.16
C ILE A 181 5.00 12.90 1.65
N SER A 182 5.80 13.78 1.04
CA SER A 182 6.14 13.65 -0.38
C SER A 182 6.99 12.39 -0.64
N LEU A 183 7.95 12.08 0.25
CA LEU A 183 8.76 10.86 0.15
C LEU A 183 7.92 9.59 0.30
N TYR A 184 6.91 9.57 1.18
CA TYR A 184 5.93 8.50 1.24
C TYR A 184 5.28 8.26 -0.13
N GLY A 185 4.74 9.31 -0.76
CA GLY A 185 4.15 9.18 -2.10
C GLY A 185 5.15 8.64 -3.14
N ILE A 186 6.40 9.11 -3.12
CA ILE A 186 7.45 8.64 -4.04
C ILE A 186 7.75 7.15 -3.82
N PHE A 187 7.93 6.71 -2.58
CA PHE A 187 8.18 5.30 -2.29
C PHE A 187 7.00 4.40 -2.69
N ILE A 188 5.76 4.85 -2.52
CA ILE A 188 4.59 4.09 -2.98
C ILE A 188 4.55 4.01 -4.52
N LEU A 189 4.94 5.07 -5.25
CA LEU A 189 5.09 5.00 -6.71
C LEU A 189 6.18 4.00 -7.11
N LEU A 190 7.33 3.99 -6.43
CA LEU A 190 8.42 3.05 -6.67
C LEU A 190 8.02 1.60 -6.35
N LEU A 191 7.16 1.38 -5.35
CA LEU A 191 6.55 0.10 -5.06
C LEU A 191 5.72 -0.40 -6.26
N PHE A 192 4.82 0.43 -6.79
CA PHE A 192 3.99 0.04 -7.94
C PHE A 192 4.86 -0.22 -9.18
N LEU A 193 5.87 0.62 -9.41
CA LEU A 193 6.82 0.42 -10.50
C LEU A 193 7.57 -0.91 -10.36
N SER A 194 8.04 -1.22 -9.15
CA SER A 194 8.81 -2.45 -8.88
C SER A 194 7.96 -3.70 -9.04
N PHE A 195 6.70 -3.71 -8.56
CA PHE A 195 5.79 -4.82 -8.84
C PHE A 195 5.42 -4.93 -10.32
N GLY A 196 5.29 -3.80 -11.03
CA GLY A 196 5.08 -3.81 -12.48
C GLY A 196 6.25 -4.41 -13.25
N ILE A 197 7.48 -4.06 -12.88
CA ILE A 197 8.71 -4.64 -13.46
C ILE A 197 8.81 -6.13 -13.12
N ASP A 198 8.56 -6.50 -11.87
CA ASP A 198 8.55 -7.90 -11.44
C ASP A 198 7.57 -8.73 -12.27
N LEU A 199 6.33 -8.26 -12.42
CA LEU A 199 5.31 -8.92 -13.22
C LEU A 199 5.72 -9.08 -14.69
N ALA A 200 6.35 -8.06 -15.28
CA ALA A 200 6.86 -8.12 -16.65
C ALA A 200 7.99 -9.16 -16.80
N ILE A 201 8.94 -9.21 -15.86
CA ILE A 201 10.02 -10.19 -15.84
C ILE A 201 9.47 -11.60 -15.66
N VAL A 202 8.55 -11.80 -14.71
CA VAL A 202 7.91 -13.09 -14.42
C VAL A 202 7.17 -13.59 -15.66
N SER A 203 6.41 -12.71 -16.32
CA SER A 203 5.67 -13.03 -17.54
C SER A 203 6.61 -13.39 -18.71
N GLY A 204 7.75 -12.72 -18.85
CA GLY A 204 8.71 -12.96 -19.94
C GLY A 204 9.66 -14.14 -19.71
N THR A 205 9.90 -14.54 -18.47
CA THR A 205 10.89 -15.58 -18.11
C THR A 205 10.28 -16.86 -17.56
N GLY A 206 9.00 -16.85 -17.19
CA GLY A 206 8.32 -17.95 -16.51
C GLY A 206 8.81 -18.19 -15.07
N LYS A 207 9.76 -17.40 -14.55
CA LYS A 207 10.25 -17.49 -13.19
C LYS A 207 9.33 -16.72 -12.25
N GLY A 208 8.87 -17.33 -11.17
CA GLY A 208 7.81 -16.74 -10.32
C GLY A 208 8.17 -15.49 -9.49
N TYR A 209 9.46 -15.22 -9.22
CA TYR A 209 9.88 -14.11 -8.33
C TYR A 209 11.20 -13.50 -8.80
N SER A 210 11.25 -12.18 -8.97
CA SER A 210 12.48 -11.44 -9.29
C SER A 210 12.99 -10.63 -8.09
N PRO A 211 14.22 -10.07 -8.13
CA PRO A 211 14.68 -9.12 -7.11
C PRO A 211 13.75 -7.91 -6.93
N PHE A 212 13.02 -7.51 -7.97
CA PHE A 212 12.08 -6.38 -7.90
C PHE A 212 10.89 -6.66 -6.99
N TYR A 213 10.44 -7.92 -6.86
CA TYR A 213 9.43 -8.29 -5.87
C TYR A 213 9.87 -7.93 -4.44
N TYR A 214 11.10 -8.27 -4.06
CA TYR A 214 11.62 -7.94 -2.72
C TYR A 214 11.90 -6.45 -2.56
N LEU A 215 12.31 -5.78 -3.65
CA LEU A 215 12.50 -4.33 -3.66
C LEU A 215 11.18 -3.57 -3.45
N SER A 216 10.06 -4.07 -3.98
CA SER A 216 8.72 -3.51 -3.72
C SER A 216 8.39 -3.48 -2.23
N TRP A 217 8.72 -4.56 -1.50
CA TRP A 217 8.50 -4.66 -0.06
C TRP A 217 9.41 -3.71 0.74
N PHE A 218 10.64 -3.50 0.28
CA PHE A 218 11.49 -2.45 0.84
C PHE A 218 10.87 -1.05 0.65
N PHE A 219 10.37 -0.74 -0.55
CA PHE A 219 9.70 0.53 -0.82
C PHE A 219 8.40 0.69 -0.02
N ALA A 220 7.66 -0.39 0.23
CA ALA A 220 6.52 -0.38 1.12
C ALA A 220 6.92 0.11 2.52
N LEU A 221 7.95 -0.52 3.10
CA LEU A 221 8.43 -0.20 4.44
C LEU A 221 9.01 1.21 4.52
N ALA A 222 9.86 1.61 3.56
CA ALA A 222 10.46 2.95 3.50
C ALA A 222 9.39 4.04 3.34
N GLY A 223 8.40 3.79 2.48
CA GLY A 223 7.23 4.66 2.32
C GLY A 223 6.50 4.83 3.63
N LEU A 224 6.12 3.74 4.29
CA LEU A 224 5.28 3.81 5.48
C LEU A 224 6.01 4.40 6.69
N ALA A 225 7.32 4.16 6.83
CA ALA A 225 8.16 4.88 7.78
C ALA A 225 8.16 6.39 7.51
N SER A 226 8.33 6.80 6.25
CA SER A 226 8.27 8.22 5.84
C SER A 226 6.89 8.82 6.11
N GLY A 227 5.82 8.08 5.82
CA GLY A 227 4.44 8.47 6.09
C GLY A 227 4.20 8.65 7.59
N TYR A 228 4.56 7.68 8.42
CA TYR A 228 4.46 7.78 9.87
C TYR A 228 5.19 9.01 10.41
N LEU A 229 6.46 9.20 10.04
CA LEU A 229 7.24 10.34 10.51
C LEU A 229 6.67 11.67 10.00
N GLY A 230 6.23 11.72 8.74
CA GLY A 230 5.68 12.93 8.12
C GLY A 230 4.32 13.35 8.67
N TYR A 231 3.40 12.40 8.82
CA TYR A 231 2.03 12.69 9.26
C TYR A 231 1.88 12.84 10.78
N ILE A 232 2.55 11.98 11.55
CA ILE A 232 2.40 11.97 13.02
C ILE A 232 3.37 12.94 13.68
N MET A 233 4.59 13.04 13.14
CA MET A 233 5.74 13.73 13.73
C MET A 233 5.85 13.42 15.23
N PRO A 234 6.31 12.23 15.62
CA PRO A 234 6.41 11.87 17.04
C PRO A 234 7.41 12.77 17.78
N ASP A 235 7.22 12.93 19.09
CA ASP A 235 7.94 13.95 19.86
C ASP A 235 9.45 13.70 19.94
N TRP A 236 9.88 12.42 19.93
CA TRP A 236 11.29 12.07 19.81
C TRP A 236 11.90 12.56 18.48
N PHE A 237 11.18 12.42 17.37
CA PHE A 237 11.65 12.85 16.06
C PHE A 237 11.72 14.38 15.97
N ARG A 238 10.74 15.06 16.57
CA ARG A 238 10.74 16.54 16.67
C ARG A 238 11.96 17.07 17.42
N LYS A 239 12.49 16.34 18.41
CA LYS A 239 13.70 16.72 19.14
C LYS A 239 14.97 16.59 18.30
N VAL A 240 15.01 15.64 17.37
CA VAL A 240 16.18 15.39 16.50
C VAL A 240 16.31 16.44 15.39
N ILE A 241 15.19 16.98 14.90
CA ILE A 241 15.15 17.94 13.77
C ILE A 241 15.13 19.41 14.21
N ARG A 242 15.12 19.68 15.53
CA ARG A 242 15.19 21.02 16.10
C ARG A 242 16.64 21.46 16.20
#